data_AF-A0A5K1B397-F1
#
_entry.id   AF-A0A5K1B397-F1
#
_cell.length_a   1.000
_cell.length_b   1.000
_cell.length_c   1.000
_cell.angle_alpha   90.00
_cell.angle_beta   90.00
_cell.angle_gamma   90.00
#
_symmetry.space_group_name_H-M   'P 1'
#
loop_
_entity.id
_entity.type
_entity.pdbx_description
1 polymer ?
#
loop_
_entity_poly.entity_id
_entity_poly.type
_entity_poly.pdbx_seq_one_letter_code
_entity_poly.pdbx_strand_id
1 'polypeptide(L)' 'VHSHVDIYNFSDDTWGGRFDAPKEMAHSHLGVASDGRYIYIVSGQYGPQCRGPTSKCFVMDTETKSWGELPPLPVP' A
#
# COMPACT_ATOMS: atom_id res chain seq x y z
N VAL A 1 9.40 9.38 6.37
CA VAL A 1 8.35 8.77 7.22
C VAL A 1 8.47 7.26 7.06
N HIS A 2 8.24 6.50 8.13
CA HIS A 2 8.26 5.04 8.09
C HIS A 2 6.82 4.54 7.97
N SER A 3 6.39 4.23 6.74
CA SER A 3 5.06 3.67 6.47
C SER A 3 5.08 2.16 6.65
N HIS A 4 3.96 1.62 7.13
CA HIS A 4 3.79 0.20 7.38
C HIS A 4 2.33 -0.19 7.12
N VAL A 5 2.09 -1.48 7.03
CA VAL A 5 0.76 -2.08 7.02
C VAL A 5 0.54 -2.79 8.35
N ASP A 6 -0.60 -2.53 8.96
CA ASP A 6 -1.09 -3.26 10.13
C ASP A 6 -2.29 -4.14 9.73
N ILE A 7 -2.40 -5.31 10.35
CA ILE A 7 -3.48 -6.27 10.10
C ILE A 7 -4.39 -6.32 11.32
N TYR A 8 -5.67 -6.04 11.09
CA TYR A 8 -6.72 -6.19 12.09
C TYR A 8 -7.47 -7.51 11.91
N ASN A 9 -7.64 -8.27 12.98
CA ASN A 9 -8.40 -9.51 12.99
C ASN A 9 -9.80 -9.29 13.59
N PHE A 10 -10.84 -9.50 12.78
CA PHE A 10 -12.23 -9.33 13.20
C PHE A 10 -12.74 -10.45 14.12
N SER A 11 -12.10 -11.62 14.14
CA SER A 11 -12.57 -12.76 14.95
C SER A 11 -12.21 -12.62 16.43
N ASP A 12 -11.09 -11.98 16.74
CA ASP A 12 -10.60 -11.79 18.12
C ASP A 12 -10.47 -10.32 18.53
N ASP A 13 -10.82 -9.38 17.64
CA ASP A 13 -10.82 -7.93 17.88
C ASP A 13 -9.43 -7.37 18.21
N THR A 14 -8.38 -7.92 17.58
CA THR A 14 -7.00 -7.53 17.84
C THR A 14 -6.24 -7.05 16.60
N TRP A 15 -5.25 -6.17 16.85
CA TRP A 15 -4.18 -5.91 15.90
C TRP A 15 -3.10 -6.99 16.05
N GLY A 16 -2.77 -7.68 14.96
CA GLY A 16 -1.82 -8.78 14.96
C GLY A 16 -0.56 -8.48 14.15
N GLY A 17 -0.65 -8.68 12.84
CA GLY A 17 0.48 -8.60 11.93
C GLY A 17 0.87 -7.18 11.56
N ARG A 18 2.18 -6.97 11.35
CA ARG A 18 2.74 -5.71 10.84
C ARG A 18 3.91 -5.99 9.91
N PHE A 19 4.00 -5.25 8.81
CA PHE A 19 5.15 -5.29 7.91
C PHE A 19 5.37 -3.94 7.23
N ASP A 20 6.60 -3.71 6.80
CA ASP A 20 7.00 -2.45 6.19
C ASP A 20 6.36 -2.27 4.81
N ALA A 21 5.92 -1.05 4.53
CA ALA A 21 5.53 -0.67 3.18
C ALA A 21 6.79 -0.41 2.32
N PRO A 22 6.71 -0.56 0.98
CA PRO A 22 7.78 -0.17 0.09
C PRO A 22 8.18 1.28 0.35
N LYS A 23 9.50 1.54 0.44
CA LYS A 23 10.03 2.90 0.72
C LYS A 23 9.56 3.96 -0.27
N GLU A 24 9.29 3.52 -1.49
CA GLU A 24 8.88 4.36 -2.62
C GLU A 24 7.36 4.55 -2.70
N MET A 25 6.58 3.91 -1.84
CA MET A 25 5.13 4.08 -1.80
C MET A 25 4.75 5.47 -1.30
N ALA A 26 3.69 6.04 -1.87
CA ALA A 26 3.12 7.29 -1.39
C ALA A 26 2.62 7.17 0.06
N HIS A 27 2.47 8.30 0.74
CA HIS A 27 2.07 8.33 2.15
C HIS A 27 0.58 8.58 2.35
N SER A 28 -0.12 9.08 1.32
CA SER A 28 -1.53 9.47 1.41
C SER A 28 -2.22 9.38 0.04
N HIS A 29 -3.56 9.45 0.02
CA HIS A 29 -4.39 9.47 -1.18
C HIS A 29 -4.21 8.25 -2.11
N LEU A 30 -3.83 7.11 -1.55
CA LEU A 30 -3.64 5.87 -2.30
C LEU A 30 -5.00 5.29 -2.69
N GLY A 31 -5.16 4.88 -3.95
CA GLY A 31 -6.25 3.99 -4.34
C GLY A 31 -5.94 2.58 -3.89
N VAL A 32 -6.89 1.89 -3.25
CA VAL A 32 -6.69 0.52 -2.76
C VAL A 32 -7.85 -0.37 -3.20
N ALA A 33 -7.53 -1.52 -3.78
CA ALA A 33 -8.50 -2.54 -4.17
C ALA A 33 -7.92 -3.93 -3.87
N SER A 34 -8.78 -4.96 -3.78
CA SER A 34 -8.35 -6.34 -3.56
C SER A 34 -9.21 -7.33 -4.35
N ASP A 35 -8.61 -8.43 -4.78
CA ASP A 35 -9.29 -9.59 -5.36
C ASP A 35 -9.37 -10.79 -4.38
N GLY A 36 -9.00 -10.59 -3.11
CA GLY A 36 -8.93 -11.61 -2.06
C GLY A 36 -7.54 -12.20 -1.86
N ARG A 37 -6.74 -12.35 -2.92
CA ARG A 37 -5.34 -12.81 -2.83
C ARG A 37 -4.34 -11.67 -2.86
N TYR A 38 -4.61 -10.69 -3.70
CA TYR A 38 -3.75 -9.54 -3.90
C TYR A 38 -4.44 -8.28 -3.37
N ILE A 39 -3.65 -7.38 -2.79
CA ILE A 39 -4.05 -6.01 -2.51
C ILE A 39 -3.27 -5.10 -3.45
N TYR A 40 -3.98 -4.32 -4.24
CA TYR A 40 -3.45 -3.39 -5.24
C TYR A 40 -3.45 -1.99 -4.66
N ILE A 41 -2.30 -1.33 -4.70
CA ILE A 41 -2.08 0.02 -4.17
C ILE A 41 -1.65 0.89 -5.34
N VAL A 42 -2.45 1.91 -5.65
CA VAL A 42 -2.32 2.71 -6.87
C VAL A 42 -2.07 4.17 -6.53
N SER A 43 -1.00 4.74 -7.07
CA SER A 43 -0.68 6.18 -7.01
C SER A 43 -0.55 6.71 -5.57
N GLY A 44 -1.08 7.90 -5.29
CA GLY A 44 -1.00 8.64 -4.03
C GLY A 44 -0.08 9.86 -4.11
N GLN A 45 0.16 10.46 -2.96
CA GLN A 45 0.98 11.67 -2.80
C GLN A 45 2.06 11.49 -1.73
N TYR A 46 3.25 12.02 -2.03
CA TYR A 46 4.36 12.03 -1.08
C TYR A 46 4.24 13.18 -0.06
N GLY A 47 4.91 13.00 1.07
CA GLY A 47 5.02 14.00 2.13
C GLY A 47 3.69 14.42 2.80
N PRO A 48 3.75 15.39 3.73
CA PRO A 48 2.57 16.00 4.32
C PRO A 48 1.92 17.00 3.34
N GLN A 49 0.61 17.23 3.47
CA GLN A 49 -0.13 18.32 2.81
C GLN A 49 -0.11 18.29 1.27
N CYS A 50 -0.49 17.17 0.68
CA CYS A 50 -0.73 17.03 -0.76
C CYS A 50 0.43 17.50 -1.66
N ARG A 51 1.65 16.98 -1.45
CA ARG A 51 2.74 17.21 -2.41
C ARG A 51 2.50 16.44 -3.71
N GLY A 52 3.47 16.57 -4.62
CA GLY A 52 3.44 15.96 -5.95
C GLY A 52 2.91 14.52 -5.93
N PRO A 53 1.95 14.21 -6.82
CA PRO A 53 1.44 12.86 -6.95
C PRO A 53 2.52 11.93 -7.50
N THR A 54 2.28 10.63 -7.38
CA THR A 54 3.12 9.57 -7.96
C THR A 54 2.31 8.70 -8.88
N SER A 55 2.91 8.23 -9.97
CA SER A 55 2.31 7.21 -10.83
C SER A 55 2.65 5.78 -10.37
N LYS A 56 3.48 5.61 -9.33
CA LYS A 56 3.92 4.29 -8.86
C LYS A 56 2.74 3.47 -8.34
N CYS A 57 2.75 2.18 -8.67
CA CYS A 57 1.75 1.22 -8.27
C CYS A 57 2.43 -0.03 -7.68
N PHE A 58 1.79 -0.64 -6.69
CA PHE A 58 2.32 -1.80 -5.98
C PHE A 58 1.22 -2.85 -5.82
N VAL A 59 1.64 -4.09 -5.63
CA VAL A 59 0.78 -5.21 -5.28
C VAL A 59 1.36 -5.92 -4.05
N MET A 60 0.49 -6.32 -3.14
CA MET A 60 0.85 -7.14 -1.98
C MET A 60 0.16 -8.50 -2.13
N ASP A 61 0.94 -9.58 -2.15
CA ASP A 61 0.42 -10.94 -2.09
C ASP A 61 0.15 -11.30 -0.62
N THR A 62 -1.10 -11.61 -0.27
CA THR A 62 -1.53 -11.87 1.12
C THR A 62 -1.03 -13.20 1.67
N GLU A 63 -0.73 -14.18 0.81
CA GLU A 63 -0.27 -15.51 1.21
C GLU A 63 1.21 -15.47 1.59
N THR A 64 2.02 -14.84 0.72
CA THR A 64 3.48 -14.73 0.89
C THR A 64 3.90 -13.51 1.70
N LYS A 65 3.00 -12.54 1.91
CA LYS A 65 3.25 -11.25 2.58
C LYS A 65 4.41 -10.48 1.93
N SER A 66 4.47 -10.56 0.61
CA SER A 66 5.52 -9.94 -0.19
C SER A 66 4.96 -8.84 -1.08
N TRP A 67 5.79 -7.84 -1.33
CA TRP A 67 5.48 -6.72 -2.20
C TRP A 67 6.03 -6.97 -3.60
N GLY A 68 5.23 -6.61 -4.60
CA GLY A 68 5.63 -6.47 -5.99
C GLY A 68 5.38 -5.06 -6.50
N GLU A 69 6.15 -4.65 -7.49
CA GLU A 69 5.88 -3.43 -8.25
C GLU A 69 4.98 -3.73 -9.45
N LEU A 70 4.07 -2.81 -9.73
CA LEU A 70 3.25 -2.84 -10.94
C LEU A 70 3.72 -1.75 -11.91
N PRO A 71 3.41 -1.87 -13.21
CA PRO A 71 3.63 -0.78 -14.15
C PRO A 71 3.03 0.54 -13.63
N PRO A 72 3.75 1.67 -13.77
CA PRO A 72 3.24 2.94 -13.32
C PRO A 72 2.06 3.39 -14.19
N LEU A 73 1.19 4.24 -13.63
CA LEU A 73 0.17 4.93 -14.41
C LEU A 73 0.80 5.81 -15.50
N PRO A 74 0.09 6.08 -16.61
CA PRO A 74 0.61 6.92 -17.70
C PRO A 74 0.98 8.33 -17.25
N VAL A 75 0.29 8.84 -16.23
CA VAL A 75 0.54 10.13 -15.58
C VAL A 75 0.40 9.99 -14.06
N PRO A 76 1.14 10.78 -13.27
CA PRO A 76 0.96 10.88 -11.82
C PRO A 76 -0.40 11.45 -11.41
#